data_AF-G9WPR5-F1
#
_entry.id   AF-G9WPR5-F1
#
_cell.length_a   1.000
_cell.length_b   1.000
_cell.length_c   1.000
_cell.angle_alpha   90.00
_cell.angle_beta   90.00
_cell.angle_gamma   90.00
#
_symmetry.space_group_name_H-M   'P 1'
#
loop_
_entity.id
_entity.type
_entity.pdbx_description
1 polymer ?
#
loop_
_entity_poly.entity_id
_entity_poly.type
_entity_poly.pdbx_seq_one_letter_code
_entity_poly.pdbx_strand_id
1 'polypeptide(L)'
;MKRKRKSSKGNWWQRILGQHRKNSQKGSFFHSALLVFLVFFGFALFLLLYQKNSSYRWHFPKSVLMHREMLEQVAKEKDLSADLEVLYAIMNVESGGRLKDVMQSSESKGLPVNTLDTEESIEQGLSYYKELKTKARELSLDEKSVWQAYNYGIGFLYYVKEHGGLYQDSLAESFAKEMSGGKTVPYRNKIAVEENGGYRYQYGNMFYARLIEENILRNREKNKMEFSIVNKMLMSGSAVLFLYIMLLETFMTDSESTARVFKMSVKDLKGKKLNTLFKNQGIYNGLLGIALLYSTYRPGGGNMELSVVILSIMFLVAVYGGLSSDKTIILKQGALPFLSLVSLFLRW
;
A
#
# COMPACT_ATOMS: atom_id res chain seq x y z
N MET A 1 66.04 74.03 0.71
CA MET A 1 65.81 72.64 1.18
C MET A 1 64.45 72.53 1.85
N LYS A 2 63.63 71.56 1.43
CA LYS A 2 62.20 71.38 1.75
C LYS A 2 61.98 70.78 3.16
N ARG A 3 61.06 71.34 3.95
CA ARG A 3 60.47 70.72 5.15
C ARG A 3 59.34 69.76 4.74
N LYS A 4 59.41 68.50 5.19
CA LYS A 4 58.35 67.48 5.02
C LYS A 4 57.28 67.63 6.11
N ARG A 5 56.01 67.79 5.75
CA ARG A 5 54.82 67.52 6.60
C ARG A 5 54.32 66.10 6.30
N LYS A 6 54.19 65.26 7.33
CA LYS A 6 53.52 63.94 7.26
C LYS A 6 52.00 64.16 7.22
N SER A 7 51.32 63.59 6.22
CA SER A 7 49.87 63.46 6.13
C SER A 7 49.52 61.98 6.36
N SER A 8 48.70 61.68 7.38
CA SER A 8 48.17 60.34 7.61
C SER A 8 47.02 60.06 6.62
N LYS A 9 47.32 59.33 5.54
CA LYS A 9 46.29 58.71 4.70
C LYS A 9 45.90 57.37 5.32
N GLY A 10 44.80 57.36 6.08
CA GLY A 10 44.07 56.12 6.39
C GLY A 10 43.50 55.55 5.09
N ASN A 11 43.80 54.29 4.80
CA ASN A 11 43.49 53.62 3.54
C ASN A 11 41.99 53.56 3.27
N TRP A 12 41.56 54.21 2.18
CA TRP A 12 40.18 54.19 1.64
C TRP A 12 39.61 52.78 1.46
N TRP A 13 40.46 51.79 1.19
CA TRP A 13 40.10 50.38 1.06
C TRP A 13 39.55 49.73 2.35
N GLN A 14 39.94 50.22 3.55
CA GLN A 14 39.34 49.74 4.80
C GLN A 14 37.87 50.17 4.95
N ARG A 15 37.45 51.26 4.30
CA ARG A 15 36.03 51.69 4.26
C ARG A 15 35.22 50.87 3.23
N ILE A 16 35.86 50.34 2.19
CA ILE A 16 35.22 49.48 1.18
C ILE A 16 35.06 48.04 1.68
N LEU A 17 36.03 47.53 2.42
CA LEU A 17 35.95 46.19 3.03
C LEU A 17 35.03 46.15 4.27
N GLY A 18 34.56 47.30 4.75
CA GLY A 18 33.65 47.43 5.89
C GLY A 18 32.16 47.27 5.57
N GLN A 19 31.78 47.00 4.32
CA GLN A 19 30.38 47.09 3.89
C GLN A 19 29.87 45.85 3.15
N HIS A 20 30.09 44.64 3.70
CA HIS A 20 29.17 43.52 3.49
C HIS A 20 29.24 42.48 4.63
N ARG A 21 28.78 42.86 5.82
CA ARG A 21 28.14 41.92 6.76
C ARG A 21 26.77 41.48 6.18
N LYS A 22 26.78 40.81 5.02
CA LYS A 22 25.59 40.18 4.40
C LYS A 22 25.69 38.64 4.33
N ASN A 23 26.66 38.04 5.01
CA ASN A 23 26.90 36.59 4.97
C ASN A 23 26.41 35.79 6.19
N SER A 24 25.95 36.43 7.27
CA SER A 24 25.42 35.72 8.43
C SER A 24 24.03 35.10 8.18
N GLN A 25 23.17 35.80 7.44
CA GLN A 25 21.78 35.39 7.25
C GLN A 25 21.62 34.35 6.14
N LYS A 26 22.41 34.45 5.06
CA LYS A 26 22.47 33.42 4.00
C LYS A 26 23.04 32.11 4.55
N GLY A 27 24.15 32.16 5.28
CA GLY A 27 24.75 30.96 5.89
C GLY A 27 23.78 30.26 6.83
N SER A 28 23.11 31.00 7.71
CA SER A 28 22.07 30.45 8.61
C SER A 28 20.88 29.87 7.85
N PHE A 29 20.39 30.53 6.80
CA PHE A 29 19.30 30.02 5.95
C PHE A 29 19.68 28.70 5.26
N PHE A 30 20.87 28.62 4.67
CA PHE A 30 21.34 27.40 4.01
C PHE A 30 21.52 26.23 4.98
N HIS A 31 22.01 26.47 6.21
CA HIS A 31 22.11 25.42 7.22
C HIS A 31 20.73 24.91 7.65
N SER A 32 19.76 25.80 7.88
CA SER A 32 18.39 25.41 8.23
C SER A 32 17.69 24.66 7.09
N ALA A 33 17.86 25.13 5.85
CA ALA A 33 17.30 24.46 4.67
C ALA A 33 17.93 23.08 4.43
N LEU A 34 19.25 22.94 4.62
CA LEU A 34 19.96 21.68 4.52
C LEU A 34 19.52 20.70 5.60
N LEU A 35 19.36 21.15 6.84
CA LEU A 35 18.89 20.29 7.93
C LEU A 35 17.49 19.76 7.63
N VAL A 36 16.56 20.62 7.20
CA VAL A 36 15.22 20.21 6.77
C VAL A 36 15.32 19.20 5.63
N PHE A 37 16.09 19.50 4.58
CA PHE A 37 16.29 18.59 3.46
C PHE A 37 16.81 17.22 3.89
N LEU A 38 17.81 17.16 4.78
CA LEU A 38 18.38 15.90 5.26
C LEU A 38 17.37 15.08 6.07
N VAL A 39 16.53 15.72 6.88
CA VAL A 39 15.49 15.01 7.64
C VAL A 39 14.40 14.47 6.69
N PHE A 40 13.95 15.29 5.72
CA PHE A 40 12.97 14.83 4.71
C PHE A 40 13.56 13.73 3.79
N PHE A 41 14.81 13.86 3.38
CA PHE A 41 15.51 12.88 2.54
C PHE A 41 15.75 11.57 3.30
N GLY A 42 16.23 11.63 4.54
CA GLY A 42 16.40 10.45 5.39
C GLY A 42 15.08 9.75 5.65
N PHE A 43 14.00 10.50 5.84
CA PHE A 43 12.65 9.93 6.00
C PHE A 43 12.12 9.30 4.70
N ALA A 44 12.30 9.94 3.55
CA ALA A 44 11.93 9.37 2.25
C ALA A 44 12.72 8.10 1.95
N LEU A 45 14.02 8.08 2.27
CA LEU A 45 14.86 6.89 2.14
C LEU A 45 14.39 5.77 3.08
N PHE A 46 14.06 6.09 4.33
CA PHE A 46 13.49 5.15 5.29
C PHE A 46 12.18 4.53 4.78
N LEU A 47 11.26 5.35 4.24
CA LEU A 47 10.03 4.88 3.61
C LEU A 47 10.29 3.90 2.47
N LEU A 48 11.22 4.24 1.57
CA LEU A 48 11.60 3.37 0.44
C LEU A 48 12.20 2.04 0.92
N LEU A 49 13.06 2.07 1.93
CA LEU A 49 13.66 0.87 2.51
C LEU A 49 12.64 0.02 3.27
N TYR A 50 11.69 0.64 3.97
CA TYR A 50 10.60 -0.06 4.65
C TYR A 50 9.64 -0.74 3.68
N GLN A 51 9.29 -0.06 2.58
CA GLN A 51 8.46 -0.64 1.52
C GLN A 51 9.14 -1.87 0.89
N LYS A 52 10.46 -1.79 0.65
CA LYS A 52 11.25 -2.93 0.18
C LYS A 52 11.26 -4.10 1.16
N ASN A 53 11.19 -3.83 2.47
CA ASN A 53 11.27 -4.85 3.51
C ASN A 53 9.90 -5.45 3.91
N SER A 54 8.79 -4.80 3.53
CA SER A 54 7.44 -5.35 3.67
C SER A 54 7.19 -6.38 2.55
N SER A 55 7.82 -7.55 2.66
CA SER A 55 7.66 -8.60 1.67
C SER A 55 6.24 -9.17 1.74
N TYR A 56 5.55 -9.16 0.60
CA TYR A 56 4.33 -9.93 0.41
C TYR A 56 4.59 -11.40 0.79
N ARG A 57 3.74 -11.97 1.65
CA ARG A 57 3.90 -13.36 2.14
C ARG A 57 2.82 -14.25 1.54
N TRP A 58 3.23 -15.39 1.01
CA TRP A 58 2.28 -16.41 0.55
C TRP A 58 1.66 -17.14 1.75
N HIS A 59 0.34 -17.05 1.90
CA HIS A 59 -0.42 -17.66 3.00
C HIS A 59 -1.22 -18.89 2.55
N PHE A 60 -0.52 -19.87 1.96
CA PHE A 60 -1.06 -21.16 1.54
C PHE A 60 -0.63 -22.30 2.50
N PRO A 61 -1.23 -23.50 2.41
CA PRO A 61 -0.76 -24.66 3.19
C PRO A 61 0.72 -24.95 2.96
N LYS A 62 1.41 -25.51 3.98
CA LYS A 62 2.83 -25.88 3.88
C LYS A 62 3.12 -26.81 2.70
N SER A 63 2.19 -27.72 2.38
CA SER A 63 2.27 -28.62 1.23
C SER A 63 2.25 -27.90 -0.12
N VAL A 64 1.66 -26.70 -0.22
CA VAL A 64 1.77 -25.85 -1.41
C VAL A 64 3.08 -25.07 -1.38
N LEU A 65 3.39 -24.45 -0.24
CA LEU A 65 4.55 -23.57 -0.11
C LEU A 65 5.90 -24.29 -0.23
N MET A 66 5.96 -25.61 -0.04
CA MET A 66 7.18 -26.39 -0.29
C MET A 66 7.62 -26.37 -1.76
N HIS A 67 6.70 -26.10 -2.70
CA HIS A 67 6.98 -26.01 -4.14
C HIS A 67 7.33 -24.59 -4.60
N ARG A 68 7.46 -23.64 -3.67
CA ARG A 68 7.63 -22.21 -3.95
C ARG A 68 8.78 -21.90 -4.91
N GLU A 69 9.96 -22.45 -4.65
CA GLU A 69 11.17 -22.15 -5.43
C GLU A 69 10.98 -22.55 -6.91
N MET A 70 10.53 -23.78 -7.13
CA MET A 70 10.26 -24.31 -8.47
C MET A 70 9.11 -23.54 -9.15
N LEU A 71 7.98 -23.33 -8.47
CA LEU A 71 6.85 -22.60 -9.03
C LEU A 71 7.23 -21.17 -9.45
N GLU A 72 7.95 -20.44 -8.61
CA GLU A 72 8.38 -19.07 -8.89
C GLU A 72 9.43 -19.00 -10.01
N GLN A 73 10.34 -19.97 -10.07
CA GLN A 73 11.32 -20.08 -11.15
C GLN A 73 10.64 -20.33 -12.49
N VAL A 74 9.78 -21.35 -12.59
CA VAL A 74 9.08 -21.70 -13.83
C VAL A 74 8.12 -20.57 -14.25
N ALA A 75 7.44 -19.93 -13.29
CA ALA A 75 6.62 -18.76 -13.58
C ALA A 75 7.44 -17.62 -14.18
N LYS A 76 8.64 -17.37 -13.67
CA LYS A 76 9.54 -16.35 -14.21
C LYS A 76 9.99 -16.70 -15.63
N GLU A 77 10.41 -17.94 -15.87
CA GLU A 77 10.84 -18.42 -17.19
C GLU A 77 9.72 -18.31 -18.25
N LYS A 78 8.47 -18.48 -17.83
CA LYS A 78 7.30 -18.39 -18.72
C LYS A 78 6.65 -17.01 -18.78
N ASP A 79 7.21 -15.97 -18.15
CA ASP A 79 6.63 -14.63 -18.09
C ASP A 79 5.24 -14.58 -17.40
N LEU A 80 5.12 -15.32 -16.30
CA LEU A 80 3.92 -15.43 -15.45
C LEU A 80 4.19 -14.96 -14.01
N SER A 81 5.27 -14.20 -13.77
CA SER A 81 5.60 -13.69 -12.42
C SER A 81 4.46 -12.82 -11.83
N ALA A 82 3.70 -12.14 -12.68
CA ALA A 82 2.55 -11.34 -12.26
C ALA A 82 1.34 -12.19 -11.84
N ASP A 83 1.33 -13.49 -12.18
CA ASP A 83 0.23 -14.43 -11.95
C ASP A 83 0.46 -15.34 -10.74
N LEU A 84 1.56 -15.18 -9.99
CA LEU A 84 1.93 -16.08 -8.90
C LEU A 84 0.80 -16.32 -7.90
N GLU A 85 0.02 -15.29 -7.58
CA GLU A 85 -1.12 -15.42 -6.66
C GLU A 85 -2.20 -16.38 -7.18
N VAL A 86 -2.48 -16.33 -8.49
CA VAL A 86 -3.41 -17.25 -9.17
C VAL A 86 -2.79 -18.65 -9.26
N LEU A 87 -1.50 -18.76 -9.60
CA LEU A 87 -0.81 -20.06 -9.74
C LEU A 87 -0.75 -20.83 -8.42
N TYR A 88 -0.47 -20.15 -7.30
CA TYR A 88 -0.58 -20.76 -5.97
C TYR A 88 -2.01 -21.18 -5.63
N ALA A 89 -3.01 -20.37 -6.01
CA ALA A 89 -4.42 -20.71 -5.82
C ALA A 89 -4.83 -21.95 -6.63
N ILE A 90 -4.38 -22.06 -7.89
CA ILE A 90 -4.59 -23.24 -8.75
C ILE A 90 -3.98 -24.47 -8.08
N MET A 91 -2.69 -24.46 -7.73
CA MET A 91 -2.05 -25.61 -7.05
C MET A 91 -2.80 -26.02 -5.77
N ASN A 92 -3.26 -25.04 -5.00
CA ASN A 92 -3.99 -25.31 -3.78
C ASN A 92 -5.37 -25.94 -4.04
N VAL A 93 -6.09 -25.48 -5.05
CA VAL A 93 -7.39 -26.04 -5.44
C VAL A 93 -7.25 -27.44 -6.06
N GLU A 94 -6.23 -27.65 -6.89
CA GLU A 94 -6.02 -28.90 -7.62
C GLU A 94 -5.60 -30.06 -6.71
N SER A 95 -4.60 -29.83 -5.85
CA SER A 95 -4.02 -30.92 -5.05
C SER A 95 -3.76 -30.55 -3.58
N GLY A 96 -3.92 -29.26 -3.23
CA GLY A 96 -3.40 -28.73 -1.97
C GLY A 96 -1.89 -28.89 -1.86
N GLY A 97 -1.17 -29.07 -2.98
CA GLY A 97 0.26 -29.36 -3.06
C GLY A 97 0.66 -30.77 -2.59
N ARG A 98 -0.28 -31.73 -2.51
CA ARG A 98 -0.04 -33.06 -1.91
C ARG A 98 0.20 -34.19 -2.91
N LEU A 99 -0.22 -34.03 -4.16
CA LEU A 99 -0.06 -35.04 -5.20
C LEU A 99 1.30 -34.90 -5.88
N LYS A 100 1.76 -35.92 -6.61
CA LYS A 100 2.91 -35.75 -7.51
C LYS A 100 2.56 -34.79 -8.63
N ASP A 101 1.43 -35.01 -9.29
CA ASP A 101 0.83 -34.08 -10.23
C ASP A 101 0.17 -32.90 -9.47
N VAL A 102 0.99 -32.02 -8.91
CA VAL A 102 0.60 -30.92 -8.00
C VAL A 102 -0.34 -29.90 -8.63
N MET A 103 -0.25 -29.71 -9.95
CA MET A 103 -1.10 -28.81 -10.75
C MET A 103 -2.25 -29.54 -11.45
N GLN A 104 -2.40 -30.86 -11.24
CA GLN A 104 -3.34 -31.74 -11.97
C GLN A 104 -3.33 -31.48 -13.49
N SER A 105 -2.14 -31.37 -14.06
CA SER A 105 -1.94 -30.89 -15.43
C SER A 105 -1.72 -32.02 -16.44
N SER A 106 -1.73 -33.29 -16.01
CA SER A 106 -1.56 -34.46 -16.91
C SER A 106 -2.57 -34.47 -18.07
N GLU A 107 -3.85 -34.22 -17.79
CA GLU A 107 -4.92 -34.28 -18.80
C GLU A 107 -4.75 -33.19 -19.87
N SER A 108 -4.20 -32.02 -19.52
CA SER A 108 -3.88 -30.95 -20.48
C SER A 108 -2.83 -31.36 -21.52
N LYS A 109 -2.04 -32.39 -21.21
CA LYS A 109 -1.04 -32.99 -22.10
C LYS A 109 -1.56 -34.26 -22.79
N GLY A 110 -2.85 -34.58 -22.65
CA GLY A 110 -3.47 -35.81 -23.16
C GLY A 110 -3.02 -37.08 -22.43
N LEU A 111 -2.48 -36.95 -21.22
CA LEU A 111 -2.06 -38.08 -20.38
C LEU A 111 -3.17 -38.47 -19.41
N PRO A 112 -3.19 -39.73 -18.93
CA PRO A 112 -4.06 -40.13 -17.82
C PRO A 112 -3.87 -39.25 -16.58
N VAL A 113 -4.91 -39.09 -15.78
CA VAL A 113 -4.86 -38.32 -14.53
C VAL A 113 -3.74 -38.83 -13.61
N ASN A 114 -3.02 -37.91 -12.95
CA ASN A 114 -1.88 -38.21 -12.05
C ASN A 114 -0.67 -38.91 -12.69
N THR A 115 -0.40 -38.67 -13.97
CA THR A 115 0.76 -39.26 -14.67
C THR A 115 2.06 -38.50 -14.40
N LEU A 116 2.01 -37.16 -14.42
CA LEU A 116 3.19 -36.31 -14.30
C LEU A 116 3.78 -36.32 -12.88
N ASP A 117 5.10 -36.22 -12.80
CA ASP A 117 5.76 -35.89 -11.53
C ASP A 117 5.60 -34.39 -11.18
N THR A 118 6.17 -33.97 -10.06
CA THR A 118 5.99 -32.60 -9.56
C THR A 118 6.62 -31.53 -10.45
N GLU A 119 7.80 -31.80 -11.00
CA GLU A 119 8.48 -30.84 -11.87
C GLU A 119 7.74 -30.73 -13.20
N GLU A 120 7.42 -31.86 -13.82
CA GLU A 120 6.66 -31.90 -15.06
C GLU A 120 5.25 -31.31 -14.90
N SER A 121 4.62 -31.52 -13.75
CA SER A 121 3.29 -30.98 -13.44
C SER A 121 3.29 -29.46 -13.36
N ILE A 122 4.29 -28.86 -12.69
CA ILE A 122 4.44 -27.40 -12.61
C ILE A 122 4.75 -26.83 -14.00
N GLU A 123 5.69 -27.43 -14.72
CA GLU A 123 6.05 -27.02 -16.08
C GLU A 123 4.86 -27.03 -17.04
N GLN A 124 4.12 -28.16 -17.06
CA GLN A 124 2.96 -28.33 -17.92
C GLN A 124 1.80 -27.42 -17.47
N GLY A 125 1.51 -27.34 -16.17
CA GLY A 125 0.42 -26.53 -15.63
C GLY A 125 0.59 -25.05 -15.95
N LEU A 126 1.80 -24.51 -15.79
CA LEU A 126 2.06 -23.10 -16.12
C LEU A 126 2.08 -22.86 -17.64
N SER A 127 2.54 -23.84 -18.44
CA SER A 127 2.46 -23.75 -19.90
C SER A 127 1.01 -23.70 -20.37
N TYR A 128 0.16 -24.57 -19.80
CA TYR A 128 -1.26 -24.61 -20.13
C TYR A 128 -1.99 -23.34 -19.70
N TYR A 129 -1.75 -22.84 -18.48
CA TYR A 129 -2.28 -21.56 -18.02
C TYR A 129 -1.88 -20.40 -18.95
N LYS A 130 -0.63 -20.37 -19.42
CA LYS A 130 -0.16 -19.36 -20.39
C LYS A 130 -0.90 -19.44 -21.72
N GLU A 131 -1.15 -20.64 -22.22
CA GLU A 131 -1.93 -20.86 -23.44
C GLU A 131 -3.34 -20.29 -23.28
N LEU A 132 -4.02 -20.61 -22.18
CA LEU A 132 -5.35 -20.09 -21.86
C LEU A 132 -5.35 -18.56 -21.73
N LYS A 133 -4.36 -17.97 -21.06
CA LYS A 133 -4.21 -16.50 -20.98
C LYS A 133 -4.03 -15.88 -22.36
N THR A 134 -3.22 -16.48 -23.22
CA THR A 134 -2.98 -15.98 -24.58
C THR A 134 -4.27 -16.01 -25.37
N LYS A 135 -5.00 -17.15 -25.34
CA LYS A 135 -6.29 -17.28 -26.01
C LYS A 135 -7.34 -16.29 -25.48
N ALA A 136 -7.43 -16.12 -24.16
CA ALA A 136 -8.36 -15.17 -23.55
C ALA A 136 -8.08 -13.72 -23.99
N ARG A 137 -6.80 -13.32 -24.10
CA ARG A 137 -6.42 -12.01 -24.64
C ARG A 137 -6.84 -11.84 -26.09
N GLU A 138 -6.59 -12.85 -26.94
CA GLU A 138 -7.02 -12.84 -28.35
C GLU A 138 -8.55 -12.68 -28.48
N LEU A 139 -9.31 -13.32 -27.58
CA LEU A 139 -10.76 -13.27 -27.55
C LEU A 139 -11.32 -12.04 -26.81
N SER A 140 -10.46 -11.23 -26.18
CA SER A 140 -10.83 -10.08 -25.33
C SER A 140 -11.71 -10.47 -24.14
N LEU A 141 -11.32 -11.52 -23.42
CA LEU A 141 -12.02 -12.07 -22.26
C LEU A 141 -11.37 -11.63 -20.95
N ASP A 142 -12.14 -11.68 -19.87
CA ASP A 142 -11.69 -11.37 -18.53
C ASP A 142 -10.86 -12.51 -17.90
N GLU A 143 -10.17 -12.21 -16.80
CA GLU A 143 -9.26 -13.13 -16.14
C GLU A 143 -9.97 -14.34 -15.51
N LYS A 144 -11.20 -14.18 -14.99
CA LYS A 144 -11.94 -15.30 -14.39
C LYS A 144 -12.30 -16.36 -15.43
N SER A 145 -12.47 -15.96 -16.69
CA SER A 145 -12.64 -16.90 -17.81
C SER A 145 -11.44 -17.83 -17.95
N VAL A 146 -10.22 -17.31 -17.77
CA VAL A 146 -8.98 -18.12 -17.77
C VAL A 146 -8.96 -19.10 -16.60
N TRP A 147 -9.32 -18.64 -15.40
CA TRP A 147 -9.34 -19.49 -14.20
C TRP A 147 -10.29 -20.67 -14.39
N GLN A 148 -11.51 -20.42 -14.85
CA GLN A 148 -12.48 -21.49 -15.10
C GLN A 148 -12.04 -22.40 -16.26
N ALA A 149 -11.44 -21.84 -17.30
CA ALA A 149 -10.92 -22.61 -18.43
C ALA A 149 -9.71 -23.50 -18.06
N TYR A 150 -8.99 -23.24 -16.97
CA TYR A 150 -7.98 -24.18 -16.47
C TYR A 150 -8.63 -25.53 -16.10
N ASN A 151 -9.85 -25.48 -15.55
CA ASN A 151 -10.61 -26.66 -15.16
C ASN A 151 -11.49 -27.25 -16.28
N TYR A 152 -12.07 -26.41 -17.14
CA TYR A 152 -12.95 -26.84 -18.25
C TYR A 152 -12.25 -27.00 -19.60
N GLY A 153 -11.03 -26.54 -19.68
CA GLY A 153 -10.26 -26.46 -20.90
C GLY A 153 -10.61 -25.27 -21.79
N ILE A 154 -9.81 -25.12 -22.85
CA ILE A 154 -9.84 -23.98 -23.77
C ILE A 154 -11.21 -23.75 -24.43
N GLY A 155 -12.03 -24.80 -24.59
CA GLY A 155 -13.38 -24.71 -25.14
C GLY A 155 -14.27 -23.74 -24.38
N PHE A 156 -14.09 -23.62 -23.06
CA PHE A 156 -14.86 -22.68 -22.24
C PHE A 156 -14.61 -21.22 -22.61
N LEU A 157 -13.40 -20.87 -23.09
CA LEU A 157 -13.11 -19.50 -23.52
C LEU A 157 -13.95 -19.10 -24.75
N TYR A 158 -14.13 -20.02 -25.69
CA TYR A 158 -15.01 -19.81 -26.84
C TYR A 158 -16.47 -19.69 -26.40
N TYR A 159 -16.91 -20.53 -25.46
CA TYR A 159 -18.25 -20.44 -24.89
C TYR A 159 -18.52 -19.07 -24.25
N VAL A 160 -17.60 -18.55 -23.42
CA VAL A 160 -17.75 -17.21 -22.84
C VAL A 160 -17.77 -16.12 -23.91
N LYS A 161 -16.93 -16.24 -24.96
CA LYS A 161 -16.91 -15.30 -26.08
C LYS A 161 -18.27 -15.20 -26.77
N GLU A 162 -18.92 -16.32 -27.01
CA GLU A 162 -20.24 -16.40 -27.64
C GLU A 162 -21.36 -15.85 -26.74
N HIS A 163 -21.14 -15.81 -25.43
CA HIS A 163 -22.11 -15.38 -24.41
C HIS A 163 -21.77 -14.01 -23.78
N GLY A 164 -21.19 -13.10 -24.55
CA GLY A 164 -21.00 -11.70 -24.16
C GLY A 164 -19.58 -11.35 -23.67
N GLY A 165 -18.67 -12.32 -23.63
CA GLY A 165 -17.23 -12.08 -23.42
C GLY A 165 -16.80 -11.79 -21.98
N LEU A 166 -17.70 -11.95 -21.01
CA LEU A 166 -17.41 -11.78 -19.58
C LEU A 166 -17.86 -13.01 -18.80
N TYR A 167 -17.00 -13.52 -17.93
CA TYR A 167 -17.33 -14.61 -17.02
C TYR A 167 -18.55 -14.28 -16.14
N GLN A 168 -19.44 -15.25 -16.01
CA GLN A 168 -20.51 -15.29 -15.02
C GLN A 168 -20.62 -16.71 -14.47
N ASP A 169 -20.97 -16.86 -13.19
CA ASP A 169 -21.14 -18.19 -12.58
C ASP A 169 -22.21 -19.02 -13.31
N SER A 170 -23.25 -18.37 -13.84
CA SER A 170 -24.28 -18.99 -14.66
C SER A 170 -23.75 -19.61 -15.96
N LEU A 171 -22.69 -19.04 -16.56
CA LEU A 171 -22.04 -19.60 -17.74
C LEU A 171 -21.23 -20.85 -17.38
N ALA A 172 -20.53 -20.83 -16.24
CA ALA A 172 -19.81 -21.99 -15.75
C ALA A 172 -20.75 -23.16 -15.42
N GLU A 173 -21.93 -22.86 -14.87
CA GLU A 173 -22.99 -23.85 -14.62
C GLU A 173 -23.59 -24.38 -15.93
N SER A 174 -23.97 -23.50 -16.86
CA SER A 174 -24.59 -23.88 -18.14
C SER A 174 -23.66 -24.73 -19.00
N PHE A 175 -22.39 -24.35 -19.09
CA PHE A 175 -21.38 -25.16 -19.78
C PHE A 175 -21.27 -26.56 -19.17
N ALA A 176 -21.18 -26.66 -17.84
CA ALA A 176 -21.11 -27.95 -17.15
C ALA A 176 -22.36 -28.82 -17.41
N LYS A 177 -23.54 -28.19 -17.41
CA LYS A 177 -24.82 -28.84 -17.67
C LYS A 177 -24.88 -29.41 -19.07
N GLU A 178 -24.50 -28.61 -20.08
CA GLU A 178 -24.45 -29.03 -21.48
C GLU A 178 -23.48 -30.19 -21.65
N MET A 179 -22.25 -30.06 -21.14
CA MET A 179 -21.19 -31.07 -21.28
C MET A 179 -21.50 -32.37 -20.53
N SER A 180 -22.25 -32.31 -19.43
CA SER A 180 -22.65 -33.49 -18.65
C SER A 180 -23.98 -34.13 -19.11
N GLY A 181 -24.69 -33.51 -20.06
CA GLY A 181 -26.06 -33.90 -20.41
C GLY A 181 -27.04 -33.75 -19.25
N GLY A 182 -26.80 -32.79 -18.35
CA GLY A 182 -27.62 -32.51 -17.17
C GLY A 182 -27.40 -33.46 -15.98
N LYS A 183 -26.41 -34.36 -16.05
CA LYS A 183 -26.09 -35.27 -14.93
C LYS A 183 -25.38 -34.54 -13.81
N THR A 184 -25.80 -34.78 -12.57
CA THR A 184 -25.22 -34.16 -11.36
C THR A 184 -24.52 -35.19 -10.48
N VAL A 185 -23.53 -34.74 -9.72
CA VAL A 185 -22.86 -35.53 -8.67
C VAL A 185 -22.87 -34.77 -7.33
N PRO A 186 -22.93 -35.47 -6.19
CA PRO A 186 -22.81 -34.84 -4.88
C PRO A 186 -21.49 -34.08 -4.74
N TYR A 187 -21.53 -32.87 -4.20
CA TYR A 187 -20.37 -32.03 -3.98
C TYR A 187 -20.54 -31.22 -2.69
N ARG A 188 -19.97 -31.73 -1.59
CA ARG A 188 -20.11 -31.18 -0.23
C ARG A 188 -19.11 -30.06 0.07
N ASN A 189 -18.83 -29.21 -0.90
CA ASN A 189 -18.10 -27.97 -0.66
C ASN A 189 -19.04 -26.91 -0.09
N LYS A 190 -18.56 -26.06 0.82
CA LYS A 190 -19.36 -25.02 1.49
C LYS A 190 -20.13 -24.15 0.48
N ILE A 191 -19.47 -23.71 -0.59
CA ILE A 191 -20.08 -22.86 -1.63
C ILE A 191 -21.29 -23.57 -2.27
N ALA A 192 -21.11 -24.84 -2.67
CA ALA A 192 -22.17 -25.62 -3.29
C ALA A 192 -23.32 -25.93 -2.32
N VAL A 193 -23.00 -26.25 -1.07
CA VAL A 193 -24.03 -26.54 -0.04
C VAL A 193 -24.91 -25.31 0.20
N GLU A 194 -24.31 -24.13 0.32
CA GLU A 194 -25.04 -22.87 0.55
C GLU A 194 -25.86 -22.42 -0.67
N GLU A 195 -25.40 -22.71 -1.89
CA GLU A 195 -26.04 -22.24 -3.12
C GLU A 195 -27.12 -23.17 -3.67
N ASN A 196 -26.87 -24.47 -3.70
CA ASN A 196 -27.71 -25.42 -4.42
C ASN A 196 -27.97 -26.74 -3.67
N GLY A 197 -27.62 -26.81 -2.38
CA GLY A 197 -27.79 -28.00 -1.56
C GLY A 197 -26.66 -29.04 -1.69
N GLY A 198 -25.57 -28.69 -2.39
CA GLY A 198 -24.33 -29.46 -2.39
C GLY A 198 -24.22 -30.44 -3.56
N TYR A 199 -24.42 -29.95 -4.78
CA TYR A 199 -24.13 -30.71 -6.01
C TYR A 199 -23.37 -29.87 -7.04
N ARG A 200 -22.82 -30.56 -8.04
CA ARG A 200 -22.34 -29.96 -9.29
C ARG A 200 -22.73 -30.83 -10.47
N TYR A 201 -22.75 -30.28 -11.68
CA TYR A 201 -22.83 -31.09 -12.89
C TYR A 201 -21.57 -31.97 -13.04
N GLN A 202 -21.73 -33.14 -13.65
CA GLN A 202 -20.69 -34.16 -13.82
C GLN A 202 -19.72 -33.81 -14.95
N TYR A 203 -19.23 -32.57 -14.97
CA TYR A 203 -18.22 -32.09 -15.89
C TYR A 203 -17.43 -30.97 -15.21
N GLY A 204 -16.11 -31.15 -15.08
CA GLY A 204 -15.22 -30.25 -14.31
C GLY A 204 -15.81 -29.82 -12.97
N ASN A 205 -15.69 -28.54 -12.62
CA ASN A 205 -16.22 -27.93 -11.41
C ASN A 205 -16.73 -26.52 -11.69
N MET A 206 -18.06 -26.36 -11.71
CA MET A 206 -18.72 -25.05 -11.97
C MET A 206 -18.47 -23.98 -10.90
N PHE A 207 -17.83 -24.34 -9.79
CA PHE A 207 -17.43 -23.42 -8.74
C PHE A 207 -15.94 -23.03 -8.82
N TYR A 208 -15.20 -23.50 -9.82
CA TYR A 208 -13.73 -23.45 -9.83
C TYR A 208 -13.18 -22.02 -9.75
N ALA A 209 -13.65 -21.09 -10.60
CA ALA A 209 -13.20 -19.70 -10.54
C ALA A 209 -13.46 -19.04 -9.17
N ARG A 210 -14.54 -19.41 -8.49
CA ARG A 210 -14.85 -18.93 -7.13
C ARG A 210 -13.94 -19.53 -6.07
N LEU A 211 -13.54 -20.79 -6.21
CA LEU A 211 -12.54 -21.41 -5.34
C LEU A 211 -11.17 -20.73 -5.48
N ILE A 212 -10.78 -20.37 -6.71
CA ILE A 212 -9.56 -19.59 -6.98
C ILE A 212 -9.67 -18.20 -6.34
N GLU A 213 -10.78 -17.50 -6.57
CA GLU A 213 -11.03 -16.18 -5.98
C GLU A 213 -10.99 -16.21 -4.45
N GLU A 214 -11.61 -17.21 -3.82
CA GLU A 214 -11.60 -17.36 -2.36
C GLU A 214 -10.16 -17.55 -1.82
N ASN A 215 -9.33 -18.32 -2.53
CA ASN A 215 -7.92 -18.51 -2.17
C ASN A 215 -7.12 -17.21 -2.27
N ILE A 216 -7.29 -16.48 -3.37
CA ILE A 216 -6.67 -15.17 -3.60
C ILE A 216 -7.09 -14.19 -2.50
N LEU A 217 -8.40 -14.06 -2.24
CA LEU A 217 -8.92 -13.16 -1.21
C LEU A 217 -8.41 -13.51 0.18
N ARG A 218 -8.39 -14.79 0.56
CA ARG A 218 -7.83 -15.24 1.85
C ARG A 218 -6.34 -14.91 1.97
N ASN A 219 -5.58 -15.06 0.89
CA ASN A 219 -4.16 -14.74 0.86
C ASN A 219 -3.92 -13.22 0.98
N ARG A 220 -4.70 -12.39 0.27
CA ARG A 220 -4.66 -10.92 0.39
C ARG A 220 -5.06 -10.45 1.78
N GLU A 221 -6.13 -11.02 2.34
CA GLU A 221 -6.61 -10.67 3.68
C GLU A 221 -5.56 -10.91 4.75
N LYS A 222 -4.84 -12.04 4.69
CA LYS A 222 -3.74 -12.31 5.61
C LYS A 222 -2.51 -11.42 5.40
N ASN A 223 -2.35 -10.84 4.22
CA ASN A 223 -1.34 -9.82 3.94
C ASN A 223 -1.79 -8.39 4.29
N LYS A 224 -3.08 -8.19 4.62
CA LYS A 224 -3.52 -6.88 5.09
C LYS A 224 -2.89 -6.58 6.43
N MET A 225 -2.22 -5.44 6.48
CA MET A 225 -1.73 -4.87 7.73
C MET A 225 -2.92 -4.27 8.48
N GLU A 226 -3.38 -4.98 9.51
CA GLU A 226 -4.35 -4.41 10.44
C GLU A 226 -3.64 -3.57 11.50
N PHE A 227 -4.11 -2.34 11.70
CA PHE A 227 -3.63 -1.52 12.81
C PHE A 227 -4.14 -2.09 14.13
N SER A 228 -3.21 -2.36 15.06
CA SER A 228 -3.54 -2.72 16.44
C SER A 228 -4.39 -1.63 17.11
N ILE A 229 -5.04 -2.00 18.22
CA ILE A 229 -5.80 -1.02 19.02
C ILE A 229 -4.92 0.14 19.49
N VAL A 230 -3.65 -0.14 19.82
CA VAL A 230 -2.66 0.86 20.23
C VAL A 230 -2.36 1.83 19.09
N ASN A 231 -2.15 1.32 17.88
CA ASN A 231 -1.95 2.16 16.68
C ASN A 231 -3.16 3.08 16.45
N LYS A 232 -4.37 2.51 16.45
CA LYS A 232 -5.62 3.26 16.27
C LYS A 232 -5.78 4.35 17.32
N MET A 233 -5.48 4.07 18.59
CA MET A 233 -5.55 5.06 19.68
C MET A 233 -4.55 6.20 19.48
N LEU A 234 -3.26 5.90 19.24
CA LEU A 234 -2.22 6.92 19.08
C LEU A 234 -2.45 7.80 17.85
N MET A 235 -2.83 7.18 16.73
CA MET A 235 -3.13 7.89 15.48
C MET A 235 -4.37 8.76 15.61
N SER A 236 -5.42 8.26 16.26
CA SER A 236 -6.63 9.06 16.53
C SER A 236 -6.31 10.23 17.47
N GLY A 237 -5.49 10.00 18.50
CA GLY A 237 -5.01 11.07 19.38
C GLY A 237 -4.21 12.14 18.63
N SER A 238 -3.33 11.73 17.70
CA SER A 238 -2.59 12.66 16.84
C SER A 238 -3.52 13.47 15.94
N ALA A 239 -4.54 12.83 15.35
CA ALA A 239 -5.52 13.52 14.53
C ALA A 239 -6.34 14.54 15.35
N VAL A 240 -6.80 14.14 16.54
CA VAL A 240 -7.55 15.03 17.46
C VAL A 240 -6.69 16.21 17.90
N LEU A 241 -5.40 16.00 18.19
CA LEU A 241 -4.47 17.08 18.51
C LEU A 241 -4.38 18.11 17.37
N PHE A 242 -4.27 17.66 16.12
CA PHE A 242 -4.16 18.54 14.95
C PHE A 242 -5.48 19.25 14.61
N LEU A 243 -6.62 18.58 14.82
CA LEU A 243 -7.95 19.21 14.74
C LEU A 243 -8.15 20.25 15.84
N TYR A 244 -7.63 20.00 17.05
CA TYR A 244 -7.64 20.98 18.14
C TYR A 244 -6.75 22.19 17.81
N ILE A 245 -5.58 21.99 17.21
CA ILE A 245 -4.73 23.08 16.72
C ILE A 245 -5.46 23.90 15.65
N MET A 246 -6.14 23.24 14.69
CA MET A 246 -7.01 23.93 13.73
C MET A 246 -8.09 24.76 14.42
N LEU A 247 -8.75 24.22 15.45
CA LEU A 247 -9.77 24.95 16.21
C LEU A 247 -9.21 26.27 16.77
N LEU A 248 -8.02 26.22 17.38
CA LEU A 248 -7.35 27.39 17.94
C LEU A 248 -6.86 28.38 16.86
N GLU A 249 -6.19 27.89 15.81
CA GLU A 249 -5.55 28.73 14.80
C GLU A 249 -6.55 29.32 13.79
N THR A 250 -7.59 28.56 13.43
CA THR A 250 -8.56 28.95 12.38
C THR A 250 -9.84 29.56 12.93
N PHE A 251 -10.43 28.96 13.95
CA PHE A 251 -11.77 29.34 14.41
C PHE A 251 -11.73 30.23 15.66
N MET A 252 -10.72 30.07 16.51
CA MET A 252 -10.57 30.81 17.77
C MET A 252 -9.28 31.63 17.82
N THR A 253 -8.84 32.15 16.68
CA THR A 253 -7.50 32.74 16.48
C THR A 253 -7.14 33.84 17.48
N ASP A 254 -8.09 34.64 17.93
CA ASP A 254 -7.89 35.77 18.85
C ASP A 254 -8.42 35.51 20.28
N SER A 255 -8.58 34.24 20.66
CA SER A 255 -8.99 33.84 22.01
C SER A 255 -7.83 33.84 23.03
N GLU A 256 -8.16 33.95 24.32
CA GLU A 256 -7.17 33.80 25.40
C GLU A 256 -6.50 32.41 25.42
N SER A 257 -7.23 31.38 25.02
CA SER A 257 -6.70 30.01 24.89
C SER A 257 -5.60 29.95 23.82
N THR A 258 -5.85 30.53 22.65
CA THR A 258 -4.85 30.61 21.57
C THR A 258 -3.64 31.44 22.02
N ALA A 259 -3.87 32.61 22.62
CA ALA A 259 -2.82 33.45 23.20
C ALA A 259 -1.91 32.68 24.18
N ARG A 260 -2.51 31.87 25.08
CA ARG A 260 -1.78 31.05 26.06
C ARG A 260 -0.99 29.91 25.43
N VAL A 261 -1.58 29.21 24.46
CA VAL A 261 -0.95 28.06 23.80
C VAL A 261 0.26 28.49 22.96
N PHE A 262 0.11 29.59 22.22
CA PHE A 262 1.13 30.13 21.31
C PHE A 262 2.05 31.19 21.95
N LYS A 263 1.82 31.53 23.23
CA LYS A 263 2.59 32.55 23.99
C LYS A 263 2.62 33.92 23.29
N MET A 264 1.46 34.37 22.81
CA MET A 264 1.28 35.67 22.12
C MET A 264 0.20 36.50 22.82
N SER A 265 0.19 37.82 22.64
CA SER A 265 -0.91 38.63 23.17
C SER A 265 -2.15 38.55 22.27
N VAL A 266 -3.35 38.65 22.86
CA VAL A 266 -4.61 38.74 22.10
C VAL A 266 -4.59 39.92 21.13
N LYS A 267 -3.93 41.01 21.51
CA LYS A 267 -3.78 42.21 20.66
C LYS A 267 -3.02 41.89 19.36
N ASP A 268 -1.96 41.08 19.44
CA ASP A 268 -1.19 40.68 18.26
C ASP A 268 -2.03 39.81 17.33
N LEU A 269 -2.78 38.85 17.90
CA LEU A 269 -3.62 37.90 17.17
C LEU A 269 -4.80 38.56 16.44
N LYS A 270 -5.25 39.73 16.90
CA LYS A 270 -6.25 40.57 16.21
C LYS A 270 -5.70 41.30 14.99
N GLY A 271 -4.37 41.35 14.83
CA GLY A 271 -3.74 41.92 13.65
C GLY A 271 -4.13 41.16 12.39
N LYS A 272 -4.77 41.84 11.41
CA LYS A 272 -5.33 41.22 10.20
C LYS A 272 -4.37 40.25 9.49
N LYS A 273 -3.10 40.65 9.29
CA LYS A 273 -2.10 39.80 8.62
C LYS A 273 -1.77 38.54 9.40
N LEU A 274 -1.51 38.65 10.70
CA LEU A 274 -1.19 37.51 11.54
C LEU A 274 -2.38 36.57 11.67
N ASN A 275 -3.58 37.13 11.83
CA ASN A 275 -4.83 36.37 11.88
C ASN A 275 -5.03 35.53 10.62
N THR A 276 -4.85 36.11 9.43
CA THR A 276 -4.96 35.38 8.17
C THR A 276 -3.91 34.27 8.04
N LEU A 277 -2.66 34.51 8.47
CA LEU A 277 -1.61 33.49 8.45
C LEU A 277 -1.95 32.30 9.36
N PHE A 278 -2.37 32.57 10.60
CA PHE A 278 -2.81 31.54 11.54
C PHE A 278 -3.98 30.74 10.99
N LYS A 279 -5.00 31.42 10.43
CA LYS A 279 -6.17 30.74 9.87
C LYS A 279 -5.81 29.77 8.77
N ASN A 280 -4.91 30.18 7.88
CA ASN A 280 -4.42 29.30 6.81
C ASN A 280 -3.64 28.12 7.39
N GLN A 281 -2.73 28.35 8.34
CA GLN A 281 -1.95 27.30 9.00
C GLN A 281 -2.85 26.26 9.68
N GLY A 282 -3.89 26.70 10.37
CA GLY A 282 -4.84 25.82 11.02
C GLY A 282 -5.61 24.92 10.05
N ILE A 283 -5.98 25.42 8.86
CA ILE A 283 -6.64 24.58 7.83
C ILE A 283 -5.72 23.43 7.39
N TYR A 284 -4.43 23.70 7.14
CA TYR A 284 -3.48 22.63 6.79
C TYR A 284 -3.36 21.58 7.91
N ASN A 285 -3.28 22.03 9.17
CA ASN A 285 -3.26 21.13 10.32
C ASN A 285 -4.53 20.26 10.39
N GLY A 286 -5.70 20.86 10.18
CA GLY A 286 -6.97 20.15 10.17
C GLY A 286 -7.07 19.10 9.06
N LEU A 287 -6.64 19.46 7.84
CA LEU A 287 -6.62 18.52 6.71
C LEU A 287 -5.69 17.33 6.96
N LEU A 288 -4.53 17.55 7.59
CA LEU A 288 -3.65 16.46 8.01
C LEU A 288 -4.33 15.56 9.05
N GLY A 289 -5.05 16.13 10.02
CA GLY A 289 -5.83 15.37 11.00
C GLY A 289 -6.92 14.51 10.35
N ILE A 290 -7.69 15.07 9.41
CA ILE A 290 -8.73 14.34 8.66
C ILE A 290 -8.11 13.23 7.80
N ALA A 291 -7.02 13.53 7.10
CA ALA A 291 -6.32 12.55 6.28
C ALA A 291 -5.79 11.38 7.11
N LEU A 292 -5.31 11.64 8.34
CA LEU A 292 -4.86 10.60 9.26
C LEU A 292 -6.02 9.73 9.74
N LEU A 293 -7.19 10.31 10.04
CA LEU A 293 -8.39 9.52 10.39
C LEU A 293 -8.82 8.64 9.21
N TYR A 294 -8.82 9.18 7.99
CA TYR A 294 -9.11 8.41 6.79
C TYR A 294 -8.11 7.26 6.60
N SER A 295 -6.80 7.52 6.74
CA SER A 295 -5.79 6.47 6.62
C SER A 295 -5.89 5.42 7.72
N THR A 296 -6.39 5.78 8.90
CA THR A 296 -6.59 4.85 10.03
C THR A 296 -7.80 3.94 9.84
N TYR A 297 -8.93 4.49 9.35
CA TYR A 297 -10.24 3.84 9.38
C TYR A 297 -10.86 3.58 8.00
N ARG A 298 -10.06 3.61 6.94
CA ARG A 298 -10.52 3.33 5.58
C ARG A 298 -11.24 1.96 5.50
N PRO A 299 -12.37 1.85 4.76
CA PRO A 299 -13.01 0.57 4.49
C PRO A 299 -12.04 -0.42 3.82
N GLY A 300 -11.97 -1.64 4.35
CA GLY A 300 -11.05 -2.68 3.88
C GLY A 300 -9.70 -2.73 4.59
N GLY A 301 -9.48 -1.89 5.61
CA GLY A 301 -8.29 -1.88 6.46
C GLY A 301 -7.57 -0.52 6.42
N GLY A 302 -6.75 -0.27 7.45
CA GLY A 302 -5.92 0.94 7.51
C GLY A 302 -4.86 0.98 6.40
N ASN A 303 -4.50 2.19 5.95
CA ASN A 303 -3.44 2.38 4.96
C ASN A 303 -2.14 2.78 5.66
N MET A 304 -1.21 1.83 5.78
CA MET A 304 0.08 2.04 6.44
C MET A 304 0.92 3.11 5.75
N GLU A 305 1.04 3.07 4.42
CA GLU A 305 1.87 4.01 3.67
C GLU A 305 1.40 5.45 3.86
N LEU A 306 0.11 5.69 3.68
CA LEU A 306 -0.51 7.00 3.86
C LEU A 306 -0.36 7.48 5.32
N SER A 307 -0.57 6.58 6.28
CA SER A 307 -0.42 6.89 7.70
C SER A 307 1.00 7.32 8.06
N VAL A 308 2.01 6.58 7.58
CA VAL A 308 3.43 6.88 7.80
C VAL A 308 3.80 8.20 7.15
N VAL A 309 3.31 8.49 5.93
CA VAL A 309 3.54 9.78 5.26
C VAL A 309 2.95 10.94 6.08
N ILE A 310 1.68 10.83 6.51
CA ILE A 310 1.01 11.92 7.23
C ILE A 310 1.65 12.17 8.60
N LEU A 311 1.87 11.12 9.40
CA LEU A 311 2.49 11.23 10.72
C LEU A 311 3.89 11.85 10.64
N SER A 312 4.63 11.53 9.59
CA SER A 312 5.94 12.13 9.40
C SER A 312 5.87 13.57 8.94
N ILE A 313 4.94 13.96 8.06
CA ILE A 313 4.73 15.38 7.77
C ILE A 313 4.42 16.15 9.07
N MET A 314 3.50 15.63 9.89
CA MET A 314 3.17 16.23 11.19
C MET A 314 4.41 16.38 12.09
N PHE A 315 5.22 15.32 12.22
CA PHE A 315 6.43 15.34 13.02
C PHE A 315 7.50 16.29 12.46
N LEU A 316 7.74 16.29 11.16
CA LEU A 316 8.75 17.12 10.50
C LEU A 316 8.41 18.61 10.58
N VAL A 317 7.13 18.97 10.42
CA VAL A 317 6.66 20.34 10.61
C VAL A 317 6.87 20.78 12.07
N ALA A 318 6.58 19.90 13.04
CA ALA A 318 6.83 20.20 14.45
C ALA A 318 8.33 20.35 14.79
N VAL A 319 9.19 19.53 14.18
CA VAL A 319 10.65 19.67 14.28
C VAL A 319 11.11 21.01 13.71
N TYR A 320 10.64 21.37 12.52
CA TYR A 320 10.98 22.66 11.91
C TYR A 320 10.49 23.84 12.76
N GLY A 321 9.26 23.79 13.26
CA GLY A 321 8.71 24.79 14.18
C GLY A 321 9.52 24.89 15.48
N GLY A 322 9.96 23.75 16.03
CA GLY A 322 10.80 23.70 17.22
C GLY A 322 12.19 24.31 17.04
N LEU A 323 12.78 24.13 15.87
CA LEU A 323 14.10 24.68 15.53
C LEU A 323 14.03 26.17 15.16
N SER A 324 12.92 26.62 14.56
CA SER A 324 12.78 27.98 14.05
C SER A 324 12.09 28.96 15.02
N SER A 325 11.21 28.46 15.91
CA SER A 325 10.30 29.31 16.69
C SER A 325 10.35 29.02 18.20
N ASP A 326 9.90 27.85 18.64
CA ASP A 326 9.85 27.49 20.07
C ASP A 326 10.08 25.98 20.25
N LYS A 327 11.14 25.59 20.98
CA LYS A 327 11.50 24.18 21.22
C LYS A 327 10.36 23.34 21.81
N THR A 328 9.41 23.96 22.52
CA THR A 328 8.23 23.27 23.08
C THR A 328 7.26 22.75 22.02
N ILE A 329 7.34 23.23 20.76
CA ILE A 329 6.54 22.74 19.63
C ILE A 329 6.84 21.26 19.35
N ILE A 330 8.10 20.83 19.44
CA ILE A 330 8.47 19.42 19.26
C ILE A 330 7.72 18.54 20.25
N LEU A 331 7.62 18.96 21.51
CA LEU A 331 6.92 18.21 22.55
C LEU A 331 5.40 18.28 22.38
N LYS A 332 4.84 19.48 22.14
CA LYS A 332 3.38 19.70 22.11
C LYS A 332 2.71 19.21 20.83
N GLN A 333 3.38 19.32 19.68
CA GLN A 333 2.83 18.98 18.38
C GLN A 333 3.49 17.74 17.78
N GLY A 334 4.78 17.52 18.04
CA GLY A 334 5.55 16.42 17.42
C GLY A 334 5.55 15.11 18.19
N ALA A 335 5.41 15.13 19.53
CA ALA A 335 5.58 13.93 20.34
C ALA A 335 4.53 12.84 20.03
N LEU A 336 3.25 13.19 19.93
CA LEU A 336 2.20 12.20 19.70
C LEU A 336 2.23 11.61 18.27
N PRO A 337 2.45 12.42 17.20
CA PRO A 337 2.73 11.87 15.88
C PRO A 337 3.98 10.97 15.84
N PHE A 338 5.05 11.35 16.54
CA PHE A 338 6.26 10.53 16.64
C PHE A 338 6.00 9.19 17.34
N LEU A 339 5.28 9.19 18.47
CA LEU A 339 4.91 7.96 19.17
C LEU A 339 4.02 7.07 18.30
N SER A 340 3.08 7.66 17.56
CA SER A 340 2.25 6.95 16.57
C SER A 340 3.10 6.34 15.47
N LEU A 341 4.08 7.09 14.96
CA LEU A 341 4.99 6.61 13.93
C LEU A 341 5.81 5.42 14.43
N VAL A 342 6.39 5.52 15.63
CA VAL A 342 7.15 4.44 16.27
C VAL A 342 6.25 3.22 16.50
N SER A 343 5.02 3.40 16.97
CA SER A 343 4.11 2.27 17.26
C SER A 343 3.77 1.46 16.01
N LEU A 344 3.73 2.08 14.83
CA LEU A 344 3.53 1.39 13.55
C LEU A 344 4.65 0.41 13.19
N PHE A 345 5.86 0.61 13.73
CA PHE A 345 7.01 -0.28 13.50
C PHE A 345 7.22 -1.29 14.64
N LEU A 346 6.57 -1.09 15.77
CA LEU A 346 6.54 -2.04 16.87
C LEU A 346 5.48 -3.09 16.55
N ARG A 347 5.89 -4.36 16.44
CA ARG A 347 4.96 -5.48 16.24
C ARG A 347 4.27 -5.75 17.58
N TRP A 348 3.04 -5.27 17.70
CA TRP A 348 2.13 -5.55 18.81
C TRP A 348 1.14 -6.64 18.44
#